data_AF-A0A848UN71-F1
#
_entry.id   AF-A0A848UN71-F1
#
_cell.length_a   1.000
_cell.length_b   1.000
_cell.length_c   1.000
_cell.angle_alpha   90.00
_cell.angle_beta   90.00
_cell.angle_gamma   90.00
#
_symmetry.space_group_name_H-M   'P 1'
#
loop_
_entity.id
_entity.type
_entity.pdbx_description
1 polymer ?
#
loop_
_entity_poly.entity_id
_entity_poly.type
_entity_poly.pdbx_seq_one_letter_code
_entity_poly.pdbx_strand_id
1 'polypeptide(L)' 'FFSGFILPIDGLSPVVRVVSWLLPVTYGVDAFQDIMLRGIAPDSTMMIGLLILVVGYGLIAVLGLKNQLRAGGTT' A
#
# COMPACT_ATOMS: atom_id res chain seq x y z
N PHE A 1 -8.17 2.74 10.13
CA PHE A 1 -8.17 4.11 10.65
C PHE A 1 -7.21 5.03 9.89
N PHE A 2 -5.92 4.70 9.77
CA PHE A 2 -4.92 5.55 9.09
C PHE A 2 -4.93 5.50 7.54
N SER A 3 -5.81 4.72 6.92
CA SER A 3 -5.87 4.51 5.47
C SER A 3 -6.64 5.58 4.69
N GLY A 4 -7.13 6.64 5.35
CA GLY A 4 -8.00 7.64 4.71
C GLY A 4 -9.48 7.27 4.60
N PHE A 5 -9.89 6.09 5.07
CA PHE A 5 -11.26 5.58 4.90
C PHE A 5 -12.32 6.29 5.77
N ILE A 6 -11.97 6.64 7.02
CA ILE A 6 -12.90 7.30 7.98
C ILE A 6 -12.49 8.76 8.25
N LEU A 7 -11.18 9.04 8.23
CA LEU A 7 -10.62 10.37 8.48
C LEU A 7 -9.72 10.76 7.29
N PRO A 8 -9.86 11.97 6.73
CA PRO A 8 -8.98 12.45 5.66
C PRO A 8 -7.52 12.48 6.12
N ILE A 9 -6.62 11.93 5.30
CA ILE A 9 -5.18 11.88 5.60
C ILE A 9 -4.53 13.27 5.64
N ASP A 10 -5.17 14.29 5.03
CA ASP A 10 -4.68 15.67 5.03
C ASP A 10 -4.81 16.37 6.39
N GLY A 11 -5.71 15.89 7.25
CA GLY A 11 -5.88 16.40 8.61
C GLY A 11 -4.99 15.71 9.65
N LEU A 12 -4.19 14.72 9.26
CA LEU A 12 -3.32 13.97 10.16
C LEU A 12 -1.97 14.67 10.35
N SER A 13 -1.31 14.39 11.48
CA SER A 13 0.08 14.80 11.73
C SER A 13 0.98 14.43 10.53
N PRO A 14 1.95 15.28 10.13
CA PRO A 14 2.80 15.04 8.97
C PRO A 14 3.48 13.66 8.98
N VAL A 15 3.87 13.17 10.16
CA VAL A 15 4.48 11.85 10.33
C VAL A 15 3.50 10.73 9.99
N VAL A 16 2.27 10.84 10.49
CA VAL A 16 1.22 9.84 10.26
C VAL A 16 0.84 9.82 8.79
N ARG A 17 0.77 10.99 8.14
CA ARG A 17 0.50 11.11 6.70
C ARG A 17 1.53 10.36 5.85
N VAL A 18 2.81 10.49 6.18
CA VAL A 18 3.89 9.75 5.48
C VAL A 18 3.73 8.24 5.66
N VAL A 19 3.43 7.78 6.88
CA VAL A 19 3.21 6.35 7.14
C VAL A 19 2.00 5.83 6.37
N SER A 20 0.91 6.60 6.28
CA SER A 20 -0.27 6.24 5.49
C SER A 20 0.07 6.01 4.02
N TRP A 21 0.93 6.84 3.41
CA TRP A 21 1.36 6.67 2.02
C TRP A 21 2.27 5.46 1.77
N LEU A 22 2.82 4.85 2.82
CA LEU A 22 3.56 3.59 2.72
C LEU A 22 2.63 2.37 2.76
N LEU A 23 1.36 2.55 3.14
CA LEU A 23 0.39 1.46 3.23
C LEU A 23 -0.33 1.30 1.88
N PRO A 24 -0.27 0.12 1.24
CA PRO A 24 -0.95 -0.10 -0.05
C PRO A 24 -2.48 0.05 0.06
N VAL A 25 -3.05 -0.16 1.24
CA VAL A 25 -4.49 0.01 1.48
C VAL A 25 -4.94 1.47 1.27
N THR A 26 -4.07 2.45 1.47
CA THR A 26 -4.39 3.88 1.28
C THR A 26 -4.73 4.19 -0.18
N TYR A 27 -3.94 3.65 -1.10
CA TYR A 27 -4.17 3.78 -2.54
C TYR A 27 -5.45 3.06 -3.00
N GLY A 28 -5.77 1.92 -2.38
CA GLY A 28 -7.02 1.22 -2.65
C GLY A 28 -8.24 2.02 -2.21
N VAL A 29 -8.21 2.60 -1.01
CA VAL A 29 -9.29 3.46 -0.50
C VAL A 29 -9.50 4.67 -1.38
N ASP A 30 -8.43 5.35 -1.80
CA ASP A 30 -8.49 6.51 -2.69
C ASP A 30 -9.12 6.16 -4.05
N ALA A 31 -8.66 5.07 -4.68
CA ALA A 31 -9.23 4.57 -5.93
C ALA A 31 -10.72 4.19 -5.79
N PHE A 32 -11.11 3.58 -4.67
CA PHE A 32 -12.51 3.29 -4.40
C PHE A 32 -13.34 4.56 -4.23
N GLN A 33 -12.82 5.60 -3.56
CA GLN A 33 -13.50 6.87 -3.41
C GLN A 33 -13.65 7.59 -4.76
N ASP A 34 -12.63 7.57 -5.61
CA ASP A 34 -12.69 8.15 -6.96
C ASP A 34 -13.77 7.47 -7.81
N ILE A 35 -13.85 6.14 -7.79
CA ILE A 35 -14.86 5.39 -8.56
C ILE A 35 -16.26 5.56 -7.96
N MET A 36 -16.41 5.35 -6.64
CA MET A 36 -17.73 5.25 -6.00
C MET A 36 -18.34 6.61 -5.66
N LEU A 37 -17.54 7.59 -5.25
CA LEU A 37 -18.05 8.89 -4.80
C LEU A 37 -17.92 9.97 -5.88
N ARG A 38 -16.85 9.91 -6.70
CA ARG A 38 -16.59 10.93 -7.73
C ARG A 38 -16.97 10.45 -9.13
N GLY A 39 -17.16 9.14 -9.34
CA GLY A 39 -17.49 8.58 -10.65
C GLY A 39 -16.39 8.76 -11.70
N ILE A 40 -15.15 8.99 -11.26
CA ILE A 40 -13.99 9.22 -12.14
C ILE A 40 -13.06 8.00 -12.10
N ALA A 41 -12.24 7.88 -13.14
CA ALA A 41 -11.18 6.88 -13.14
C ALA A 41 -10.15 7.21 -12.04
N PRO A 42 -9.60 6.20 -11.33
CA PRO A 42 -8.54 6.41 -10.35
C PRO A 42 -7.33 7.11 -10.94
N ASP A 43 -6.69 7.96 -10.14
CA ASP A 43 -5.45 8.62 -10.57
C ASP A 43 -4.35 7.60 -10.92
N SER A 44 -3.76 7.78 -12.09
CA SER A 44 -2.69 6.91 -12.59
C SER A 44 -1.44 6.98 -11.71
N THR A 45 -1.17 8.13 -11.09
CA THR A 45 -0.04 8.28 -10.15
C THR A 45 -0.22 7.39 -8.93
N MET A 46 -1.44 7.34 -8.39
CA MET A 46 -1.80 6.47 -7.27
C MET A 46 -1.70 5.00 -7.64
N MET A 47 -2.12 4.63 -8.86
CA MET A 47 -1.97 3.25 -9.34
C MET A 47 -0.50 2.82 -9.47
N ILE A 48 0.38 3.70 -9.94
CA ILE A 48 1.82 3.42 -10.02
C ILE A 48 2.41 3.25 -8.62
N GLY A 49 2.06 4.14 -7.67
CA GLY A 49 2.50 4.02 -6.27
C GLY A 49 2.08 2.69 -5.64
N LEU A 50 0.83 2.28 -5.85
CA LEU A 50 0.33 0.97 -5.42
C LEU A 50 1.12 -0.18 -6.04
N LEU A 51 1.39 -0.14 -7.34
CA LEU A 51 2.14 -1.18 -8.05
C LEU A 51 3.55 -1.34 -7.49
N ILE A 52 4.24 -0.23 -7.23
CA ILE A 52 5.58 -0.23 -6.61
C ILE A 52 5.54 -0.90 -5.24
N LEU A 53 4.54 -0.56 -4.41
CA LEU A 53 4.41 -1.16 -3.08
C LEU A 53 4.11 -2.66 -3.15
N VAL A 54 3.19 -3.09 -4.03
CA VAL A 54 2.85 -4.51 -4.20
C VAL A 54 4.07 -5.30 -4.65
N VAL A 55 4.79 -4.81 -5.66
CA VAL A 55 6.01 -5.46 -6.15
C VAL A 55 7.09 -5.46 -5.06
N GLY A 56 7.30 -4.33 -4.37
CA GLY A 56 8.28 -4.21 -3.29
C GLY A 56 8.04 -5.20 -2.14
N TYR A 57 6.83 -5.20 -1.58
CA TYR A 57 6.45 -6.14 -0.52
C TYR A 57 6.47 -7.59 -1.00
N GLY A 58 6.00 -7.85 -2.22
CA GLY A 58 6.02 -9.18 -2.82
C GLY A 58 7.45 -9.71 -2.98
N LEU A 59 8.38 -8.89 -3.48
CA LEU A 59 9.79 -9.26 -3.61
C LEU A 59 10.43 -9.55 -2.26
N ILE A 60 10.20 -8.70 -1.25
CA ILE A 60 10.70 -8.92 0.11
C ILE A 60 10.17 -10.24 0.67
N ALA A 61 8.87 -10.51 0.52
CA ALA A 61 8.26 -11.75 0.99
C ALA A 61 8.85 -12.99 0.29
N VAL A 62 9.03 -12.94 -1.04
CA VAL A 62 9.61 -14.04 -1.82
C VAL A 62 11.08 -14.27 -1.45
N LEU A 63 11.87 -13.21 -1.29
CA LEU A 63 13.27 -13.33 -0.87
C LEU A 63 13.38 -13.87 0.56
N GLY A 64 12.54 -13.39 1.47
CA GLY A 64 12.45 -13.91 2.84
C GLY A 64 12.09 -15.39 2.88
N LEU A 65 11.08 -15.80 2.12
CA LEU A 65 10.68 -17.20 2.00
C LEU A 65 11.81 -18.06 1.41
N LYS A 66 12.46 -17.58 0.34
CA LYS A 66 13.59 -18.30 -0.28
C LYS A 66 14.73 -18.51 0.71
N ASN A 67 15.00 -17.53 1.57
CA ASN A 67 16.03 -17.64 2.61
C ASN A 67 15.64 -18.65 3.69
N GLN A 68 14.36 -18.68 4.11
CA GLN A 68 13.87 -19.65 5.09
C GLN A 68 13.90 -21.09 4.58
N LEU A 69 13.50 -21.31 3.32
CA LEU A 69 13.53 -22.65 2.69
C LEU A 69 14.97 -23.18 2.53
N ARG A 70 15.94 -22.28 2.30
CA ARG A 70 17.37 -22.64 2.25
C ARG A 70 17.96 -22.94 3.62
N ALA A 71 17.47 -22.28 4.67
CA ALA A 71 17.93 -22.48 6.04
C ALA A 71 17.33 -23.74 6.71
N GLY A 72 16.17 -24.22 6.24
CA GLY A 72 15.49 -25.41 6.78
C GLY A 72 15.91 -26.76 6.18
N GLY A 73 16.89 -26.80 5.27
CA GLY A 73 17.33 -28.02 4.57
C GLY A 73 18.59 -28.69 5.12
N THR A 74 19.10 -28.25 6.27
CA THR A 74 20.36 -28.75 6.88
C THR A 74 20.14 -29.42 8.24
N THR A 75 19.17 -30.33 8.33
CA THR A 75 19.01 -31.26 9.45
C THR A 75 18.77 -32.66 8.92
#